data_AF-A0A971RNK6-F1
#
_entry.id   AF-A0A971RNK6-F1
#
_cell.length_a   1.000
_cell.length_b   1.000
_cell.length_c   1.000
_cell.angle_alpha   90.00
_cell.angle_beta   90.00
_cell.angle_gamma   90.00
#
_symmetry.space_group_name_H-M   'P 1'
#
loop_
_entity.id
_entity.type
_entity.pdbx_description
1 polymer ?
#
loop_
_entity_poly.entity_id
_entity_poly.type
_entity_poly.pdbx_seq_one_letter_code
_entity_poly.pdbx_strand_id
1 'polypeptide(L)'
;MITKTINSSIIVNSDVRLSGINAILAVDDILQIGNISDTAVSERFSASVSESANSDNDSNCTDRRLSDLPVQIFAIAEGITTGATGRIAARTAVESLLFDVGDYIRKRDFVNLDIADFADIVSENADHAIRQQLTAWQGIQTGTSLAWIMIEKDIAYTYSVGDAALVLYREGMLYRITDPVDKNEMLLQDFYLGYRSRDCRLLPANLNRMPLKKSDIILLLSSELSRMLDDHEIETVLARPDAFASIASSLCDAARSKGTLQELAAATVKVHAIENPPQAPQQQDNRTVKKSRIKKLKSRP
;
A
#
# COMPACT_ATOMS: atom_id res chain seq x y z
N MET A 1 14.55 -0.03 -17.74
CA MET A 1 13.13 -0.03 -17.39
C MET A 1 12.83 -1.42 -16.87
N ILE A 2 12.44 -1.53 -15.60
CA ILE A 2 12.19 -2.80 -14.91
C ILE A 2 10.69 -3.04 -15.00
N THR A 3 10.26 -4.13 -15.61
CA THR A 3 8.84 -4.44 -15.77
C THR A 3 8.43 -5.41 -14.66
N LYS A 4 7.80 -4.92 -13.60
CA LYS A 4 7.21 -5.80 -12.57
C LYS A 4 5.78 -6.17 -12.94
N THR A 5 5.46 -7.45 -12.83
CA THR A 5 4.07 -7.91 -12.77
C THR A 5 3.72 -8.18 -11.31
N ILE A 6 3.00 -7.25 -10.70
CA ILE A 6 2.35 -7.48 -9.39
C ILE A 6 0.89 -7.78 -9.71
N ASN A 7 0.42 -8.96 -9.30
CA ASN A 7 -1.01 -9.24 -9.33
C ASN A 7 -1.56 -8.88 -7.95
N SER A 8 -2.62 -8.09 -7.95
CA SER A 8 -3.41 -7.79 -6.76
C SER A 8 -4.82 -8.31 -6.95
N SER A 9 -5.38 -8.91 -5.90
CA SER A 9 -6.82 -9.13 -5.83
C SER A 9 -7.37 -8.35 -4.65
N ILE A 10 -8.39 -7.55 -4.93
CA ILE A 10 -9.18 -6.81 -3.94
C ILE A 10 -10.59 -7.34 -3.98
N ILE A 11 -11.11 -7.69 -2.81
CA ILE A 11 -12.50 -8.02 -2.65
C ILE A 11 -13.02 -7.21 -1.46
N VAL A 12 -13.89 -6.23 -1.77
CA VAL A 12 -14.82 -5.63 -0.81
C VAL A 12 -16.14 -6.33 -1.04
N ASN A 13 -16.71 -6.98 -0.02
CA ASN A 13 -17.92 -7.76 -0.20
C ASN A 13 -19.01 -7.26 0.76
N SER A 14 -19.81 -6.31 0.29
CA SER A 14 -20.85 -5.61 1.06
C SER A 14 -22.25 -6.19 0.79
N ASP A 15 -22.58 -7.32 1.40
CA ASP A 15 -23.98 -7.83 1.39
C ASP A 15 -24.85 -7.18 2.49
N VAL A 16 -24.27 -6.33 3.34
CA VAL A 16 -24.98 -5.64 4.43
C VAL A 16 -24.98 -4.13 4.15
N ARG A 17 -26.17 -3.55 3.96
CA ARG A 17 -26.37 -2.10 3.69
C ARG A 17 -26.09 -1.18 4.91
N LEU A 18 -25.39 -1.68 5.93
CA LEU A 18 -25.18 -1.02 7.24
C LEU A 18 -23.71 -1.25 7.64
N SER A 19 -22.84 -0.26 7.37
CA SER A 19 -21.45 -0.44 6.90
C SER A 19 -20.32 0.08 7.79
N GLY A 20 -19.07 -0.42 7.65
CA GLY A 20 -17.87 -0.02 8.42
C GLY A 20 -16.48 -0.12 7.72
N ILE A 21 -16.36 -0.82 6.59
CA ILE A 21 -15.19 -0.95 5.71
C ILE A 21 -15.46 -0.12 4.46
N ASN A 22 -14.67 0.93 4.28
CA ASN A 22 -15.11 2.01 3.41
C ASN A 22 -14.06 2.51 2.42
N ALA A 23 -12.86 1.92 2.44
CA ALA A 23 -11.86 2.10 1.40
C ALA A 23 -10.88 0.92 1.37
N ILE A 24 -10.75 0.28 0.21
CA ILE A 24 -9.60 -0.57 -0.14
C ILE A 24 -9.03 -0.02 -1.44
N LEU A 25 -7.71 0.08 -1.50
CA LEU A 25 -6.98 0.58 -2.66
C LEU A 25 -5.97 -0.46 -3.13
N ALA A 26 -6.00 -0.78 -4.43
CA ALA A 26 -4.88 -1.35 -5.19
C ALA A 26 -4.65 -0.38 -6.32
N VAL A 27 -3.43 0.15 -6.43
CA VAL A 27 -3.23 1.26 -7.36
C VAL A 27 -3.23 0.82 -8.81
N ASP A 28 -4.29 1.28 -9.50
CA ASP A 28 -4.33 1.76 -10.90
C ASP A 28 -4.60 3.29 -10.96
N ASP A 29 -5.02 3.94 -9.85
CA ASP A 29 -5.64 5.29 -9.86
C ASP A 29 -4.72 6.52 -9.70
N ILE A 30 -3.40 6.34 -9.53
CA ILE A 30 -2.48 7.48 -9.36
C ILE A 30 -2.48 8.43 -10.58
N LEU A 31 -2.89 7.95 -11.76
CA LEU A 31 -2.97 8.76 -12.98
C LEU A 31 -4.31 9.52 -13.14
N GLN A 32 -5.37 9.17 -12.40
CA GLN A 32 -6.65 9.91 -12.48
C GLN A 32 -6.70 11.08 -11.48
N ILE A 33 -6.12 10.94 -10.30
CA ILE A 33 -6.23 11.97 -9.23
C ILE A 33 -5.48 13.26 -9.60
N GLY A 34 -4.42 13.18 -10.40
CA GLY A 34 -3.72 14.36 -10.93
C GLY A 34 -4.52 15.17 -11.96
N ASN A 35 -5.57 14.60 -12.57
CA ASN A 35 -6.40 15.27 -13.58
C ASN A 35 -7.75 15.76 -13.04
N ILE A 36 -8.23 15.24 -11.90
CA ILE A 36 -9.51 15.64 -11.31
C ILE A 36 -9.41 17.00 -10.61
N SER A 37 -8.22 17.42 -10.16
CA SER A 37 -8.05 18.73 -9.50
C SER A 37 -8.21 19.94 -10.42
N ASP A 38 -8.10 19.77 -11.75
CA ASP A 38 -8.25 20.89 -12.70
C ASP A 38 -9.66 20.96 -13.34
N THR A 39 -10.42 19.87 -13.35
CA THR A 39 -11.78 19.86 -13.95
C THR A 39 -12.89 20.12 -12.95
N ALA A 40 -12.76 19.70 -11.69
CA ALA A 40 -13.82 19.90 -10.67
C ALA A 40 -13.89 21.33 -10.09
N VAL A 41 -12.87 22.17 -10.33
CA VAL A 41 -12.86 23.58 -9.93
C VAL A 41 -13.44 24.50 -11.02
N SER A 42 -13.44 24.07 -12.28
CA SER A 42 -13.91 24.89 -13.40
C SER A 42 -15.43 24.82 -13.63
N GLU A 43 -16.13 23.78 -13.14
CA GLU A 43 -17.57 23.63 -13.34
C GLU A 43 -18.46 24.41 -12.35
N ARG A 44 -17.89 25.16 -11.40
CA ARG A 44 -18.66 26.04 -10.50
C ARG A 44 -18.68 27.51 -10.88
N PHE A 45 -18.12 27.90 -12.02
CA PHE A 45 -18.06 29.31 -12.44
C PHE A 45 -18.21 29.52 -13.96
N SER A 46 -19.25 28.97 -14.58
CA SER A 46 -19.73 29.49 -15.88
C SER A 46 -21.09 28.93 -16.24
N ALA A 47 -22.13 29.48 -15.61
CA ALA A 47 -23.42 29.55 -16.28
C ALA A 47 -23.37 30.72 -17.29
N SER A 48 -23.86 30.43 -18.49
CA SER A 48 -24.22 31.33 -19.59
C SER A 48 -23.23 31.49 -20.76
N VAL A 49 -23.86 31.40 -21.94
CA VAL A 49 -23.43 31.74 -23.30
C VAL A 49 -23.02 30.56 -24.19
N SER A 50 -23.71 30.54 -25.32
CA SER A 50 -23.93 29.52 -26.35
C SER A 50 -22.85 29.45 -27.44
N GLU A 51 -22.81 28.27 -28.09
CA GLU A 51 -22.41 27.96 -29.48
C GLU A 51 -21.05 28.47 -30.02
N SER A 52 -20.15 27.53 -30.36
CA SER A 52 -19.66 27.33 -31.74
C SER A 52 -18.57 26.24 -31.80
N ALA A 53 -18.44 25.63 -32.98
CA ALA A 53 -17.62 24.47 -33.32
C ALA A 53 -16.12 24.79 -33.56
N ASN A 54 -15.33 23.71 -33.66
CA ASN A 54 -13.87 23.60 -33.97
C ASN A 54 -12.96 23.94 -32.78
N SER A 55 -11.86 23.24 -32.49
CA SER A 55 -10.93 22.43 -33.30
C SER A 55 -10.11 21.49 -32.39
N ASP A 56 -9.43 20.54 -33.03
CA ASP A 56 -8.38 19.63 -32.54
C ASP A 56 -7.60 20.07 -31.29
N ASN A 57 -7.32 19.12 -30.38
CA ASN A 57 -5.99 18.97 -29.74
C ASN A 57 -5.88 17.69 -28.90
N ASP A 58 -4.96 16.83 -29.34
CA ASP A 58 -4.08 15.99 -28.51
C ASP A 58 -4.69 15.20 -27.35
N SER A 59 -5.57 14.25 -27.65
CA SER A 59 -5.82 13.11 -26.76
C SER A 59 -4.72 12.06 -26.93
N ASN A 60 -3.45 12.44 -26.70
CA ASN A 60 -2.36 11.48 -26.58
C ASN A 60 -2.25 11.06 -25.12
N CYS A 61 -3.27 10.35 -24.63
CA CYS A 61 -3.24 9.68 -23.34
C CYS A 61 -2.24 8.53 -23.46
N THR A 62 -0.99 8.75 -23.04
CA THR A 62 -0.01 7.68 -22.97
C THR A 62 -0.45 6.72 -21.88
N ASP A 63 -1.07 5.62 -22.29
CA ASP A 63 -1.53 4.49 -21.50
C ASP A 63 -0.33 3.86 -20.76
N ARG A 64 0.00 4.39 -19.57
CA ARG A 64 1.09 3.86 -18.72
C ARG A 64 0.53 2.68 -17.93
N ARG A 65 1.19 1.53 -18.05
CA ARG A 65 0.79 0.32 -17.31
C ARG A 65 1.18 0.47 -15.83
N LEU A 66 0.51 -0.27 -14.93
CA LEU A 66 0.86 -0.39 -13.49
C LEU A 66 2.36 -0.60 -13.24
N SER A 67 3.03 -1.30 -14.18
CA SER A 67 4.46 -1.60 -14.15
C SER A 67 5.37 -0.40 -14.36
N ASP A 68 4.84 0.70 -14.90
CA ASP A 68 5.63 1.86 -15.36
C ASP A 68 5.72 2.95 -14.29
N LEU A 69 4.90 2.85 -13.23
CA LEU A 69 5.02 3.70 -12.06
C LEU A 69 6.24 3.27 -11.24
N PRO A 70 7.05 4.24 -10.74
CA PRO A 70 8.22 3.92 -9.92
C PRO A 70 7.85 3.23 -8.60
N VAL A 71 6.59 3.39 -8.18
CA VAL A 71 6.04 2.95 -6.90
C VAL A 71 4.66 2.35 -7.12
N GLN A 72 4.34 1.28 -6.39
CA GLN A 72 2.99 0.73 -6.27
C GLN A 72 2.55 0.83 -4.81
N ILE A 73 1.28 1.14 -4.55
CA ILE A 73 0.76 1.19 -3.19
C ILE A 73 -0.56 0.44 -3.07
N PHE A 74 -0.72 -0.22 -1.93
CA PHE A 74 -1.94 -0.92 -1.53
C PHE A 74 -2.29 -0.47 -0.12
N ALA A 75 -3.56 -0.20 0.13
CA ALA A 75 -4.02 0.28 1.43
C ALA A 75 -5.40 -0.28 1.78
N ILE A 76 -5.63 -0.42 3.08
CA ILE A 76 -6.93 -0.75 3.67
C ILE A 76 -7.19 0.24 4.80
N ALA A 77 -8.42 0.71 4.90
CA ALA A 77 -8.87 1.52 6.02
C ALA A 77 -10.24 1.06 6.52
N GLU A 78 -10.37 0.90 7.84
CA GLU A 78 -11.59 0.45 8.52
C GLU A 78 -12.02 1.51 9.53
N GLY A 79 -13.26 1.97 9.45
CA GLY A 79 -13.79 3.00 10.33
C GLY A 79 -14.22 2.41 11.67
N ILE A 80 -13.88 3.06 12.79
CA ILE A 80 -14.24 2.59 14.15
C ILE A 80 -15.76 2.54 14.34
N THR A 81 -16.47 3.50 13.75
CA THR A 81 -17.93 3.58 13.84
C THR A 81 -18.60 2.97 12.64
N THR A 82 -19.56 2.09 12.90
CA THR A 82 -20.52 1.66 11.88
C THR A 82 -21.36 2.87 11.45
N GLY A 83 -21.45 3.12 10.14
CA GLY A 83 -22.19 4.24 9.55
C GLY A 83 -21.33 5.26 8.81
N ALA A 84 -21.95 6.38 8.45
CA ALA A 84 -21.41 7.35 7.49
C ALA A 84 -20.09 8.01 7.94
N THR A 85 -19.91 8.25 9.24
CA THR A 85 -18.71 8.92 9.78
C THR A 85 -17.47 8.06 9.66
N GLY A 86 -17.58 6.75 9.96
CA GLY A 86 -16.49 5.79 9.73
C GLY A 86 -16.13 5.68 8.25
N ARG A 87 -17.12 5.83 7.36
CA ARG A 87 -16.89 5.84 5.91
C ARG A 87 -16.09 7.01 5.43
N ILE A 88 -16.50 8.18 5.89
CA ILE A 88 -15.81 9.43 5.60
C ILE A 88 -14.38 9.32 6.13
N ALA A 89 -14.18 8.90 7.38
CA ALA A 89 -12.85 8.76 7.98
C ALA A 89 -11.93 7.85 7.15
N ALA A 90 -12.34 6.61 6.88
CA ALA A 90 -11.54 5.63 6.14
C ALA A 90 -11.24 6.10 4.70
N ARG A 91 -12.23 6.67 4.01
CA ARG A 91 -12.03 7.23 2.68
C ARG A 91 -11.04 8.39 2.69
N THR A 92 -11.21 9.34 3.62
CA THR A 92 -10.32 10.49 3.77
C THR A 92 -8.88 10.06 4.08
N ALA A 93 -8.69 9.00 4.89
CA ALA A 93 -7.36 8.45 5.16
C ALA A 93 -6.66 7.98 3.88
N VAL A 94 -7.36 7.19 3.06
CA VAL A 94 -6.81 6.66 1.80
C VAL A 94 -6.60 7.78 0.76
N GLU A 95 -7.51 8.74 0.67
CA GLU A 95 -7.36 9.91 -0.22
C GLU A 95 -6.15 10.78 0.19
N SER A 96 -5.93 11.00 1.48
CA SER A 96 -4.75 11.72 1.99
C SER A 96 -3.46 10.97 1.67
N LEU A 97 -3.43 9.65 1.91
CA LEU A 97 -2.30 8.80 1.56
C LEU A 97 -1.95 8.92 0.06
N LEU A 98 -2.95 8.88 -0.82
CA LEU A 98 -2.76 9.01 -2.26
C LEU A 98 -2.18 10.37 -2.64
N PHE A 99 -2.64 11.44 -2.00
CA PHE A 99 -2.10 12.77 -2.20
C PHE A 99 -0.62 12.85 -1.80
N ASP A 100 -0.28 12.32 -0.62
CA ASP A 100 1.10 12.34 -0.10
C ASP A 100 2.05 11.48 -0.94
N VAL A 101 1.60 10.30 -1.39
CA VAL A 101 2.36 9.45 -2.32
C VAL A 101 2.54 10.14 -3.68
N GLY A 102 1.49 10.78 -4.20
CA GLY A 102 1.57 11.53 -5.45
C GLY A 102 2.54 12.70 -5.36
N ASP A 103 2.54 13.41 -4.25
CA ASP A 103 3.47 14.50 -3.97
C ASP A 103 4.92 14.01 -3.85
N TYR A 104 5.12 12.89 -3.13
CA TYR A 104 6.41 12.20 -3.05
C TYR A 104 6.95 11.81 -4.44
N ILE A 105 6.12 11.17 -5.28
CA ILE A 105 6.50 10.78 -6.65
C ILE A 105 6.88 12.01 -7.49
N ARG A 106 6.14 13.12 -7.38
CA ARG A 106 6.41 14.37 -8.13
C ARG A 106 7.73 15.02 -7.73
N LYS A 107 8.05 15.03 -6.43
CA LYS A 107 9.27 15.63 -5.88
C LYS A 107 10.55 14.86 -6.25
N ARG A 108 10.42 13.63 -6.78
CA ARG A 108 11.50 12.80 -7.36
C ARG A 108 12.72 12.56 -6.46
N ASP A 109 12.58 12.66 -5.14
CA ASP A 109 13.68 12.41 -4.21
C ASP A 109 13.77 10.91 -3.82
N PHE A 110 13.85 10.04 -4.84
CA PHE A 110 13.84 8.57 -4.67
C PHE A 110 15.14 8.01 -4.06
N VAL A 111 16.14 8.86 -3.84
CA VAL A 111 17.48 8.39 -3.43
C VAL A 111 17.52 8.14 -1.92
N ASN A 112 16.74 8.86 -1.12
CA ASN A 112 16.72 8.76 0.35
C ASN A 112 15.31 8.91 0.91
N LEU A 113 14.39 7.99 0.58
CA LEU A 113 13.13 7.91 1.31
C LEU A 113 13.40 7.53 2.77
N ASP A 114 13.30 8.50 3.66
CA ASP A 114 13.11 8.22 5.08
C ASP A 114 11.65 7.81 5.29
N ILE A 115 11.46 6.51 5.52
CA ILE A 115 10.11 5.95 5.68
C ILE A 115 9.45 6.42 6.98
N ALA A 116 10.22 6.77 8.00
CA ALA A 116 9.68 7.30 9.25
C ALA A 116 9.12 8.70 9.04
N ASP A 117 9.89 9.58 8.40
CA ASP A 117 9.43 10.94 8.07
C ASP A 117 8.21 10.89 7.13
N PHE A 118 8.23 10.01 6.12
CA PHE A 118 7.09 9.85 5.22
C PHE A 118 5.84 9.33 5.96
N ALA A 119 6.00 8.34 6.83
CA ALA A 119 4.91 7.83 7.65
C ALA A 119 4.34 8.88 8.60
N ASP A 120 5.19 9.69 9.24
CA ASP A 120 4.78 10.80 10.09
C ASP A 120 3.93 11.79 9.28
N ILE A 121 4.41 12.24 8.11
CA ILE A 121 3.66 13.16 7.21
C ILE A 121 2.31 12.58 6.82
N VAL A 122 2.28 11.33 6.34
CA VAL A 122 1.04 10.65 5.94
C VAL A 122 0.05 10.58 7.09
N SER A 123 0.52 10.21 8.28
CA SER A 123 -0.33 10.05 9.46
C SER A 123 -0.88 11.40 9.96
N GLU A 124 -0.07 12.45 9.93
CA GLU A 124 -0.47 13.80 10.35
C GLU A 124 -1.47 14.42 9.37
N ASN A 125 -1.21 14.32 8.06
CA ASN A 125 -2.09 14.83 7.03
C ASN A 125 -3.43 14.10 7.02
N ALA A 126 -3.42 12.77 7.08
CA ALA A 126 -4.64 11.96 7.13
C ALA A 126 -5.46 12.29 8.38
N ASP A 127 -4.83 12.33 9.54
CA ASP A 127 -5.49 12.68 10.80
C ASP A 127 -6.11 14.08 10.76
N HIS A 128 -5.36 15.06 10.25
CA HIS A 128 -5.85 16.42 10.11
C HIS A 128 -7.05 16.50 9.16
N ALA A 129 -6.96 15.86 8.00
CA ALA A 129 -8.02 15.83 7.00
C ALA A 129 -9.30 15.19 7.56
N ILE A 130 -9.18 14.07 8.28
CA ILE A 130 -10.32 13.40 8.90
C ILE A 130 -11.00 14.32 9.93
N ARG A 131 -10.22 14.96 10.82
CA ARG A 131 -10.77 15.89 11.82
C ARG A 131 -11.45 17.10 11.18
N GLN A 132 -10.89 17.64 10.10
CA GLN A 132 -11.52 18.71 9.34
C GLN A 132 -12.85 18.25 8.74
N GLN A 133 -12.87 17.10 8.04
CA GLN A 133 -14.10 16.58 7.45
C GLN A 133 -15.16 16.26 8.50
N LEU A 134 -14.76 15.79 9.68
CA LEU A 134 -15.68 15.36 10.74
C LEU A 134 -16.00 16.45 11.77
N THR A 135 -15.63 17.71 11.51
CA THR A 135 -15.86 18.82 12.45
C THR A 135 -17.35 19.03 12.79
N ALA A 136 -18.27 18.74 11.88
CA ALA A 136 -19.71 18.83 12.15
C ALA A 136 -20.26 17.72 13.07
N TRP A 137 -19.46 16.68 13.35
CA TRP A 137 -19.82 15.53 14.16
C TRP A 137 -19.08 15.50 15.52
N GLN A 138 -18.74 16.70 16.04
CA GLN A 138 -18.10 16.83 17.35
C GLN A 138 -18.89 16.10 18.45
N GLY A 139 -18.18 15.31 19.26
CA GLY A 139 -18.75 14.50 20.34
C GLY A 139 -19.08 13.04 19.96
N ILE A 140 -19.03 12.69 18.67
CA ILE A 140 -19.09 11.29 18.23
C ILE A 140 -17.68 10.73 18.22
N GLN A 141 -17.46 9.62 18.94
CA GLN A 141 -16.21 8.88 18.87
C GLN A 141 -16.07 8.28 17.48
N THR A 142 -15.25 8.86 16.61
CA THR A 142 -15.08 8.41 15.22
C THR A 142 -13.65 8.54 14.77
N GLY A 143 -13.26 7.72 13.82
CA GLY A 143 -11.90 7.60 13.33
C GLY A 143 -11.76 6.35 12.47
N THR A 144 -10.53 6.03 12.09
CA THR A 144 -10.24 4.88 11.24
C THR A 144 -8.87 4.29 11.53
N SER A 145 -8.73 2.98 11.35
CA SER A 145 -7.43 2.34 11.15
C SER A 145 -6.97 2.51 9.71
N LEU A 146 -5.67 2.46 9.49
CA LEU A 146 -5.07 2.52 8.16
C LEU A 146 -3.86 1.60 8.15
N ALA A 147 -3.82 0.67 7.21
CA ALA A 147 -2.63 -0.10 6.89
C ALA A 147 -2.31 0.05 5.42
N TRP A 148 -1.04 0.26 5.09
CA TRP A 148 -0.59 0.32 3.70
C TRP A 148 0.76 -0.36 3.49
N ILE A 149 0.98 -0.76 2.25
CA ILE A 149 2.25 -1.21 1.73
C ILE A 149 2.58 -0.42 0.47
N MET A 150 3.77 0.18 0.47
CA MET A 150 4.35 0.87 -0.67
C MET A 150 5.53 0.05 -1.18
N ILE A 151 5.49 -0.31 -2.46
CA ILE A 151 6.51 -1.13 -3.13
C ILE A 151 7.28 -0.25 -4.10
N GLU A 152 8.56 -0.02 -3.80
CA GLU A 152 9.52 0.61 -4.69
C GLU A 152 10.61 -0.39 -5.01
N LYS A 153 10.83 -0.70 -6.31
CA LYS A 153 11.79 -1.74 -6.73
C LYS A 153 11.58 -3.06 -5.93
N ASP A 154 12.61 -3.67 -5.39
CA ASP A 154 12.53 -4.90 -4.61
C ASP A 154 12.26 -4.67 -3.11
N ILE A 155 11.88 -3.45 -2.71
CA ILE A 155 11.64 -3.10 -1.31
C ILE A 155 10.15 -2.83 -1.09
N ALA A 156 9.61 -3.44 -0.04
CA ALA A 156 8.33 -3.09 0.53
C ALA A 156 8.53 -2.25 1.80
N TYR A 157 7.83 -1.13 1.85
CA TYR A 157 7.66 -0.32 3.04
C TYR A 157 6.24 -0.54 3.54
N THR A 158 6.10 -0.85 4.82
CA THR A 158 4.79 -1.06 5.42
C THR A 158 4.60 -0.14 6.60
N TYR A 159 3.36 0.28 6.77
CA TYR A 159 2.93 1.08 7.90
C TYR A 159 1.52 0.67 8.29
N SER A 160 1.23 0.70 9.59
CA SER A 160 -0.14 0.71 10.04
C SER A 160 -0.35 1.52 11.31
N VAL A 161 -1.58 1.99 11.46
CA VAL A 161 -2.15 2.60 12.66
C VAL A 161 -3.53 2.00 12.89
N GLY A 162 -3.87 1.78 14.16
CA GLY A 162 -5.06 1.06 14.53
C GLY A 162 -4.87 -0.46 14.46
N ASP A 163 -5.97 -1.16 14.16
CA ASP A 163 -6.12 -2.61 14.26
C ASP A 163 -6.17 -3.34 12.90
N ALA A 164 -5.89 -2.63 11.80
CA ALA A 164 -5.69 -3.25 10.50
C ALA A 164 -4.37 -4.05 10.49
N ALA A 165 -4.44 -5.30 10.04
CA ALA A 165 -3.30 -6.21 10.12
C ALA A 165 -2.55 -6.34 8.79
N LEU A 166 -1.24 -6.49 8.90
CA LEU A 166 -0.34 -6.80 7.81
C LEU A 166 0.33 -8.16 8.05
N VAL A 167 0.28 -9.02 7.05
CA VAL A 167 0.81 -10.38 7.13
C VAL A 167 1.65 -10.69 5.89
N LEU A 168 2.81 -11.31 6.08
CA LEU A 168 3.66 -11.84 5.03
C LEU A 168 3.60 -13.36 5.04
N TYR A 169 3.35 -13.96 3.89
CA TYR A 169 3.51 -15.38 3.65
C TYR A 169 4.67 -15.63 2.71
N ARG A 170 5.66 -16.37 3.21
CA ARG A 170 6.95 -16.57 2.54
C ARG A 170 7.45 -17.98 2.80
N GLU A 171 7.85 -18.65 1.73
CA GLU A 171 8.48 -19.98 1.80
C GLU A 171 7.64 -21.00 2.59
N GLY A 172 6.32 -20.91 2.47
CA GLY A 172 5.39 -21.82 3.14
C GLY A 172 5.03 -21.44 4.57
N MET A 173 5.54 -20.32 5.09
CA MET A 173 5.35 -19.88 6.47
C MET A 173 4.68 -18.51 6.53
N LEU A 174 3.80 -18.32 7.52
CA LEU A 174 3.14 -17.05 7.82
C LEU A 174 3.90 -16.23 8.88
N TYR A 175 4.07 -14.94 8.61
CA TYR A 175 4.74 -13.97 9.47
C TYR A 175 3.84 -12.75 9.66
N ARG A 176 3.47 -12.44 10.91
CA ARG A 176 2.77 -11.19 11.23
C ARG A 176 3.75 -10.02 11.15
N ILE A 177 3.40 -9.00 10.38
CA ILE A 177 4.15 -7.74 10.29
C ILE A 177 3.66 -6.77 11.37
N THR A 178 2.37 -6.84 11.69
CA THR A 178 1.71 -6.13 12.79
C THR A 178 1.41 -7.09 13.93
N ASP A 179 1.73 -6.68 15.15
CA ASP A 179 1.36 -7.43 16.34
C ASP A 179 -0.17 -7.40 16.55
N PRO A 180 -0.75 -8.46 17.13
CA PRO A 180 -2.14 -8.42 17.58
C PRO A 180 -2.33 -7.32 18.61
N VAL A 181 -3.36 -6.51 18.42
CA VAL A 181 -3.67 -5.36 19.26
C VAL A 181 -4.43 -5.81 20.51
N ASP A 182 -4.04 -5.35 21.69
CA ASP A 182 -4.82 -5.55 22.91
C ASP A 182 -6.07 -4.66 22.91
N LYS A 183 -7.20 -5.18 23.40
CA LYS A 183 -8.45 -4.43 23.57
C LYS A 183 -8.27 -3.17 24.42
N ASN A 184 -7.32 -3.17 25.35
CA ASN A 184 -7.01 -1.99 26.16
C ASN A 184 -6.34 -0.89 25.33
N GLU A 185 -5.52 -1.25 24.33
CA GLU A 185 -4.86 -0.29 23.44
C GLU A 185 -5.86 0.33 22.46
N MET A 186 -6.87 -0.42 22.02
CA MET A 186 -7.96 0.10 21.17
C MET A 186 -8.74 1.27 21.81
N LEU A 187 -8.69 1.41 23.14
CA LEU A 187 -9.37 2.48 23.87
C LEU A 187 -8.56 3.77 23.95
N LEU A 188 -7.29 3.75 23.52
CA LEU A 188 -6.42 4.91 23.56
C LEU A 188 -6.73 5.88 22.40
N GLN A 189 -6.77 7.18 22.71
CA GLN A 189 -7.12 8.22 21.72
C GLN A 189 -6.08 8.38 20.61
N ASP A 190 -4.86 7.90 20.83
CA ASP A 190 -3.74 7.92 19.88
C ASP A 190 -3.62 6.62 19.08
N PHE A 191 -4.62 5.75 19.15
CA PHE A 191 -4.60 4.47 18.44
C PHE A 191 -5.19 4.54 17.03
N TYR A 192 -6.14 5.45 16.78
CA TYR A 192 -6.82 5.59 15.49
C TYR A 192 -6.70 7.00 14.91
N LEU A 193 -6.66 7.09 13.57
CA LEU A 193 -6.68 8.36 12.85
C LEU A 193 -8.01 9.09 13.07
N GLY A 194 -7.95 10.39 13.30
CA GLY A 194 -9.13 11.25 13.51
C GLY A 194 -9.72 11.18 14.92
N TYR A 195 -9.28 10.22 15.74
CA TYR A 195 -9.81 9.98 17.09
C TYR A 195 -9.04 10.70 18.21
N ARG A 196 -7.91 11.32 17.86
CA ARG A 196 -7.00 11.93 18.83
C ARG A 196 -7.43 13.32 19.31
N SER A 197 -7.02 13.64 20.54
CA SER A 197 -6.84 15.03 20.97
C SER A 197 -5.57 15.62 20.32
N ARG A 198 -5.50 16.96 20.20
CA ARG A 198 -4.41 17.65 19.46
C ARG A 198 -3.01 17.38 20.03
N ASP A 199 -2.93 16.92 21.28
CA ASP A 199 -1.68 16.85 22.04
C ASP A 199 -1.06 15.44 22.06
N CYS A 200 -1.71 14.44 21.44
CA CYS A 200 -1.19 13.08 21.39
C CYS A 200 -0.58 12.74 20.02
N ARG A 201 0.67 12.27 20.02
CA ARG A 201 1.32 11.73 18.81
C ARG A 201 0.76 10.34 18.51
N LEU A 202 0.62 10.03 17.22
CA LEU A 202 0.15 8.71 16.76
C LEU A 202 1.28 7.72 16.98
N LEU A 203 0.97 6.57 17.57
CA LEU A 203 1.93 5.48 17.63
C LEU A 203 1.61 4.49 16.50
N PRO A 204 2.51 4.29 15.53
CA PRO A 204 2.30 3.29 14.51
C PRO A 204 2.32 1.90 15.14
N ALA A 205 1.33 1.08 14.79
CA ALA A 205 1.33 -0.36 15.13
C ALA A 205 2.40 -1.10 14.32
N ASN A 206 2.79 -0.54 13.18
CA ASN A 206 3.88 -1.05 12.36
C ASN A 206 4.54 0.10 11.59
N LEU A 207 5.88 0.04 11.49
CA LEU A 207 6.67 0.75 10.50
C LEU A 207 7.85 -0.15 10.11
N ASN A 208 7.80 -0.79 8.94
CA ASN A 208 8.83 -1.74 8.51
C ASN A 208 9.33 -1.46 7.10
N ARG A 209 10.59 -1.84 6.86
CA ARG A 209 11.21 -1.88 5.54
C ARG A 209 11.75 -3.28 5.31
N MET A 210 11.30 -3.95 4.25
CA MET A 210 11.71 -5.32 3.96
C MET A 210 12.04 -5.54 2.48
N PRO A 211 13.09 -6.32 2.16
CA PRO A 211 13.28 -6.81 0.82
C PRO A 211 12.21 -7.85 0.49
N LEU A 212 11.61 -7.70 -0.68
CA LEU A 212 10.70 -8.67 -1.27
C LEU A 212 11.49 -9.85 -1.82
N LYS A 213 10.87 -11.02 -1.84
CA LYS A 213 11.32 -12.22 -2.52
C LYS A 213 10.27 -12.66 -3.52
N LYS A 214 10.72 -13.40 -4.54
CA LYS A 214 9.82 -14.08 -5.47
C LYS A 214 8.85 -14.98 -4.69
N SER A 215 7.59 -14.94 -5.09
CA SER A 215 6.49 -15.70 -4.50
C SER A 215 6.04 -15.25 -3.11
N ASP A 216 6.57 -14.15 -2.58
CA ASP A 216 5.98 -13.53 -1.39
C ASP A 216 4.51 -13.17 -1.65
N ILE A 217 3.67 -13.43 -0.67
CA ILE A 217 2.29 -12.96 -0.62
C ILE A 217 2.15 -12.07 0.61
N ILE A 218 1.69 -10.84 0.41
CA ILE A 218 1.43 -9.89 1.47
C ILE A 218 -0.08 -9.67 1.54
N LEU A 219 -0.62 -9.75 2.76
CA LEU A 219 -2.03 -9.55 3.05
C LEU A 219 -2.20 -8.27 3.86
N LEU A 220 -3.19 -7.47 3.47
CA LEU A 220 -3.75 -6.40 4.28
C LEU A 220 -5.14 -6.86 4.70
N LEU A 221 -5.37 -6.99 6.00
CA LEU A 221 -6.59 -7.59 6.54
C LEU A 221 -7.31 -6.59 7.45
N SER A 222 -8.64 -6.56 7.37
CA SER A 222 -9.45 -5.87 8.37
C SER A 222 -9.26 -6.50 9.77
N SER A 223 -9.60 -5.74 10.80
CA SER A 223 -9.53 -6.18 12.19
C SER A 223 -10.41 -7.42 12.43
N GLU A 224 -11.58 -7.46 11.79
CA GLU A 224 -12.52 -8.58 11.88
C GLU A 224 -11.93 -9.87 11.28
N LEU A 225 -11.31 -9.82 10.10
CA LEU A 225 -10.66 -11.00 9.52
C LEU A 225 -9.58 -11.55 10.43
N SER A 226 -8.75 -10.66 10.96
CA SER A 226 -7.60 -11.00 11.81
C SER A 226 -8.01 -11.56 13.19
N ARG A 227 -9.27 -11.32 13.60
CA ARG A 227 -9.87 -11.86 14.82
C ARG A 227 -10.65 -13.14 14.58
N MET A 228 -11.26 -13.29 13.40
CA MET A 228 -11.98 -14.51 13.05
C MET A 228 -11.04 -15.64 12.66
N LEU A 229 -9.94 -15.35 11.99
CA LEU A 229 -8.99 -16.35 11.51
C LEU A 229 -7.70 -16.31 12.33
N ASP A 230 -7.28 -17.48 12.81
CA ASP A 230 -5.94 -17.63 13.36
C ASP A 230 -4.89 -17.82 12.26
N ASP A 231 -3.62 -17.78 12.65
CA ASP A 231 -2.49 -17.86 11.70
C ASP A 231 -2.47 -19.17 10.92
N HIS A 232 -2.87 -20.29 11.55
CA HIS A 232 -2.91 -21.60 10.91
C HIS A 232 -4.04 -21.67 9.86
N GLU A 233 -5.18 -21.05 10.13
CA GLU A 233 -6.28 -20.97 9.17
C GLU A 233 -5.94 -20.08 7.96
N ILE A 234 -5.28 -18.94 8.19
CA ILE A 234 -4.81 -18.06 7.10
C ILE A 234 -3.78 -18.83 6.26
N GLU A 235 -2.80 -19.48 6.90
CA GLU A 235 -1.80 -20.31 6.25
C GLU A 235 -2.43 -21.45 5.43
N THR A 236 -3.46 -22.11 5.97
CA THR A 236 -4.20 -23.16 5.29
C THR A 236 -4.86 -22.64 4.00
N VAL A 237 -5.43 -21.43 4.02
CA VAL A 237 -6.02 -20.82 2.82
C VAL A 237 -4.92 -20.48 1.80
N LEU A 238 -3.79 -19.93 2.24
CA LEU A 238 -2.68 -19.53 1.38
C LEU A 238 -1.92 -20.71 0.75
N ALA A 239 -1.89 -21.85 1.44
CA ALA A 239 -1.22 -23.06 0.97
C ALA A 239 -2.02 -23.83 -0.09
N ARG A 240 -3.29 -23.48 -0.33
CA ARG A 240 -4.12 -24.14 -1.34
C ARG A 240 -3.57 -23.89 -2.74
N PRO A 241 -3.66 -24.87 -3.66
CA PRO A 241 -3.28 -24.70 -5.06
C PRO A 241 -4.29 -23.85 -5.87
N ASP A 242 -4.99 -22.94 -5.19
CA ASP A 242 -6.03 -22.10 -5.78
C ASP A 242 -5.41 -20.97 -6.62
N ALA A 243 -6.22 -20.41 -7.53
CA ALA A 243 -5.81 -19.22 -8.26
C ALA A 243 -5.57 -18.08 -7.27
N PHE A 244 -4.48 -17.33 -7.41
CA PHE A 244 -4.15 -16.22 -6.50
C PHE A 244 -5.32 -15.22 -6.35
N ALA A 245 -6.10 -15.02 -7.42
CA ALA A 245 -7.27 -14.15 -7.43
C ALA A 245 -8.40 -14.57 -6.45
N SER A 246 -8.45 -15.83 -6.01
CA SER A 246 -9.48 -16.31 -5.08
C SER A 246 -9.07 -16.29 -3.62
N ILE A 247 -7.82 -15.94 -3.30
CA ILE A 247 -7.32 -15.97 -1.91
C ILE A 247 -8.10 -14.99 -1.03
N ALA A 248 -8.28 -13.74 -1.48
CA ALA A 248 -9.04 -12.73 -0.73
C ALA A 248 -10.47 -13.22 -0.41
N SER A 249 -11.15 -13.82 -1.39
CA SER A 249 -12.51 -14.36 -1.19
C SER A 249 -12.49 -15.52 -0.21
N SER A 250 -11.54 -16.42 -0.37
CA SER A 250 -11.42 -17.62 0.47
C SER A 250 -11.18 -17.26 1.94
N LEU A 251 -10.40 -16.20 2.21
CA LEU A 251 -10.24 -15.65 3.55
C LEU A 251 -11.56 -15.08 4.10
N CYS A 252 -12.26 -14.27 3.31
CA CYS A 252 -13.56 -13.73 3.71
C CYS A 252 -14.62 -14.83 3.96
N ASP A 253 -14.68 -15.84 3.10
CA ASP A 253 -15.64 -16.94 3.22
C ASP A 253 -15.31 -17.83 4.42
N ALA A 254 -14.02 -18.10 4.69
CA ALA A 254 -13.58 -18.79 5.90
C ALA A 254 -14.01 -18.02 7.16
N ALA A 255 -13.79 -16.71 7.22
CA ALA A 255 -14.20 -15.89 8.35
C ALA A 255 -15.73 -15.83 8.52
N ARG A 256 -16.50 -15.68 7.44
CA ARG A 256 -17.97 -15.73 7.48
C ARG A 256 -18.51 -17.05 8.00
N SER A 257 -17.87 -18.16 7.65
CA SER A 257 -18.29 -19.49 8.13
C SER A 257 -18.25 -19.61 9.66
N LYS A 258 -17.50 -18.73 10.35
CA LYS A 258 -17.47 -18.61 11.80
C LYS A 258 -18.57 -17.73 12.40
N GLY A 259 -19.46 -17.18 11.56
CA GLY A 259 -20.67 -16.47 11.99
C GLY A 259 -20.51 -14.97 12.21
N THR A 260 -19.45 -14.34 11.72
CA THR A 260 -19.34 -12.89 11.80
C THR A 260 -20.36 -12.19 10.90
N LEU A 261 -20.99 -11.15 11.43
CA LEU A 261 -21.90 -10.26 10.72
C LEU A 261 -21.24 -8.91 10.39
N GLN A 262 -19.99 -8.72 10.86
CA GLN A 262 -19.23 -7.53 10.55
C GLN A 262 -18.65 -7.63 9.15
N GLU A 263 -18.25 -6.48 8.62
CA GLU A 263 -17.67 -6.42 7.29
C GLU A 263 -16.26 -7.02 7.28
N LEU A 264 -15.88 -7.56 6.13
CA LEU A 264 -14.59 -8.19 5.91
C LEU A 264 -13.91 -7.57 4.70
N ALA A 265 -12.62 -7.29 4.84
CA ALA A 265 -11.81 -6.79 3.74
C ALA A 265 -10.43 -7.39 3.77
N ALA A 266 -10.04 -7.93 2.63
CA ALA A 266 -8.69 -8.39 2.37
C ALA A 266 -8.19 -7.78 1.07
N ALA A 267 -6.97 -7.24 1.10
CA ALA A 267 -6.18 -7.02 -0.09
C ALA A 267 -5.00 -7.99 -0.08
N THR A 268 -4.73 -8.60 -1.23
CA THR A 268 -3.64 -9.56 -1.38
C THR A 268 -2.70 -9.10 -2.48
N VAL A 269 -1.40 -9.16 -2.21
CA VAL A 269 -0.35 -8.71 -3.11
C VAL A 269 0.64 -9.85 -3.30
N LYS A 270 0.84 -10.32 -4.54
CA LYS A 270 1.81 -11.38 -4.85
C LYS A 270 2.95 -10.90 -5.71
N VAL A 271 4.16 -11.23 -5.27
CA VAL A 271 5.41 -10.92 -5.98
C VAL A 271 5.70 -12.03 -6.99
N HIS A 272 5.47 -11.80 -8.28
CA HIS A 272 5.71 -12.83 -9.31
C HIS A 272 7.18 -12.96 -9.72
N ALA A 273 7.88 -11.84 -9.83
CA ALA A 273 9.26 -11.79 -10.24
C ALA A 273 9.95 -10.56 -9.64
N ILE A 274 11.21 -10.73 -9.30
CA ILE A 274 12.13 -9.66 -8.96
C ILE A 274 13.21 -9.74 -10.03
N GLU A 275 13.22 -8.79 -10.95
CA GLU A 275 14.31 -8.71 -11.93
C GLU A 275 15.55 -8.21 -11.21
N ASN A 276 16.56 -9.07 -11.08
CA ASN A 276 17.88 -8.63 -10.66
C ASN A 276 18.40 -7.64 -11.71
N PRO A 277 19.05 -6.53 -11.31
CA PRO A 277 19.76 -5.71 -12.27
C PRO A 277 20.74 -6.61 -13.04
N PRO A 278 20.90 -6.42 -14.36
CA PRO A 278 21.86 -7.19 -15.13
C PRO A 278 23.21 -7.09 -14.44
N GLN A 279 23.73 -8.24 -13.99
CA GLN A 279 25.05 -8.28 -13.37
C GLN A 279 26.03 -7.68 -14.38
N ALA A 280 26.75 -6.63 -13.96
CA ALA A 280 27.80 -6.05 -14.78
C ALA A 280 28.71 -7.20 -15.24
N PRO A 281 29.11 -7.24 -16.54
CA PRO A 281 29.91 -8.33 -17.05
C PRO A 281 31.13 -8.49 -16.15
N GLN A 282 31.22 -9.64 -15.48
CA GLN A 282 32.38 -10.01 -14.68
C GLN A 282 33.59 -9.84 -15.61
N GLN A 283 34.45 -8.87 -15.30
CA GLN A 283 35.70 -8.69 -16.03
C GLN A 283 36.46 -10.00 -15.90
N GLN A 284 36.43 -10.81 -16.96
CA GLN A 284 37.30 -11.97 -17.09
C GLN A 284 38.73 -11.45 -16.96
N ASP A 285 39.37 -11.80 -15.84
CA ASP A 285 40.74 -11.45 -15.52
C ASP A 285 41.65 -12.13 -16.56
N ASN A 286 41.86 -11.44 -17.68
CA ASN A 286 42.83 -11.79 -18.71
C ASN A 286 44.24 -11.51 -18.19
N ARG A 287 44.64 -12.21 -17.13
CA ARG A 287 46.03 -12.30 -16.67
C ARG A 287 46.65 -13.63 -17.10
N THR A 288 46.78 -13.79 -18.41
CA THR A 288 47.75 -14.77 -18.95
C THR A 288 48.57 -14.13 -20.07
N VAL A 289 49.89 -14.31 -19.93
CA VAL A 289 50.96 -14.13 -20.93
C VAL A 289 51.54 -12.71 -21.11
N LYS A 290 52.50 -12.37 -20.24
CA LYS A 290 53.73 -11.65 -20.65
C LYS A 290 54.89 -12.00 -19.71
N LYS A 291 55.42 -13.23 -19.82
CA LYS A 291 56.80 -13.54 -19.44
C LYS A 291 57.63 -13.72 -20.71
N SER A 292 57.98 -12.60 -21.32
CA SER A 292 58.99 -12.54 -22.38
C SER A 292 60.38 -12.58 -21.77
N ARG A 293 61.14 -13.63 -22.14
CA ARG A 293 62.58 -13.62 -22.42
C ARG A 293 63.46 -12.76 -21.50
N ILE A 294 63.98 -13.37 -20.43
CA ILE A 294 65.32 -13.02 -19.94
C ILE A 294 66.31 -13.90 -20.71
N LYS A 295 66.98 -13.29 -21.69
CA LYS A 295 68.09 -13.89 -22.43
C LYS A 295 69.31 -13.99 -21.50
N LYS A 296 69.90 -15.19 -21.47
CA LYS A 296 71.28 -15.50 -21.09
C LYS A 296 72.24 -14.42 -21.57
N LEU A 297 73.10 -13.91 -20.68
CA LEU A 297 74.43 -13.44 -21.06
C LEU A 297 75.42 -13.61 -19.90
N LYS A 298 76.53 -14.25 -20.26
CA LYS A 298 77.86 -14.26 -19.63
C LYS A 298 78.14 -15.32 -18.56
N SER A 299 78.69 -16.43 -19.07
CA SER A 299 79.75 -17.19 -18.41
C SER A 299 81.10 -16.90 -19.09
N ARG A 300 82.07 -16.44 -18.28
CA ARG A 300 83.55 -16.66 -18.32
C ARG A 300 84.41 -15.97 -19.40
N PRO A 301 85.73 -15.81 -19.15
CA PRO A 301 86.51 -16.07 -17.92
C PRO A 301 86.81 -14.80 -17.10
#